data_AF-A0A3M6K8P1-F1
#
_entry.id   AF-A0A3M6K8P1-F1
#
_cell.length_a   1.000
_cell.length_b   1.000
_cell.length_c   1.000
_cell.angle_alpha   90.00
_cell.angle_beta   90.00
_cell.angle_gamma   90.00
#
_symmetry.space_group_name_H-M   'P 1'
#
loop_
_entity.id
_entity.type
_entity.pdbx_description
1 polymer ?
#
loop_
_entity_poly.entity_id
_entity_poly.type
_entity_poly.pdbx_seq_one_letter_code
_entity_poly.pdbx_strand_id
1 'polypeptide(L)'
;MSQIEAQYNEFTNAITQTVSNVDVNLLVKMMYLERKLPDAPPMVELVVDYNSGTNMQNKSEAIRAKYGFPMNVGEHGLTLVGQMGVPLVEEISKDRDIHFISGKATPASY
;
A
#
# COMPACT_ATOMS: atom_id res chain seq x y z
N MET A 1 12.98 22.22 14.89
CA MET A 1 12.97 21.18 13.84
C MET A 1 14.33 21.21 13.18
N SER A 2 15.03 20.08 13.09
CA SER A 2 16.37 20.01 12.51
C SER A 2 16.33 20.17 10.99
N GLN A 3 17.45 20.53 10.36
CA GLN A 3 17.55 20.58 8.89
C GLN A 3 17.25 19.21 8.25
N ILE A 4 17.62 18.12 8.93
CA ILE A 4 17.36 16.74 8.47
C ILE A 4 15.85 16.44 8.49
N GLU A 5 15.15 16.85 9.56
CA GLU A 5 13.69 16.70 9.65
C GLU A 5 12.97 17.50 8.58
N ALA A 6 13.45 18.71 8.24
CA ALA A 6 12.88 19.51 7.16
C ALA A 6 13.00 18.80 5.80
N GLN A 7 14.17 18.24 5.49
CA GLN A 7 14.38 17.46 4.26
C GLN A 7 13.49 16.21 4.20
N TYR A 8 13.33 15.51 5.32
CA TYR A 8 12.43 14.36 5.39
C TYR A 8 10.98 14.75 5.11
N ASN A 9 10.51 15.87 5.69
CA ASN A 9 9.16 16.37 5.45
C ASN A 9 8.95 16.81 3.99
N GLU A 10 9.93 17.47 3.37
CA GLU A 10 9.87 17.81 1.94
C GLU A 10 9.74 16.56 1.07
N PHE A 11 10.53 15.53 1.38
CA PHE A 11 10.49 14.25 0.68
C PHE A 11 9.14 13.54 0.83
N THR A 12 8.62 13.40 2.06
CA THR A 12 7.33 12.73 2.28
C THR A 12 6.18 13.52 1.66
N ASN A 13 6.20 14.86 1.74
CA ASN A 13 5.21 15.70 1.08
C ASN A 13 5.18 15.51 -0.43
N ALA A 14 6.35 15.40 -1.09
CA ALA A 14 6.42 15.15 -2.53
C ALA A 14 5.80 13.80 -2.93
N ILE A 15 5.98 12.77 -2.10
CA ILE A 15 5.34 11.46 -2.32
C ILE A 15 3.83 11.57 -2.15
N THR A 16 3.34 12.20 -1.09
CA THR A 16 1.90 12.39 -0.85
C THR A 16 1.21 13.18 -1.95
N GLN A 17 1.91 14.13 -2.59
CA GLN A 17 1.38 14.84 -3.75
C GLN A 17 1.25 13.95 -5.00
N THR A 18 2.09 12.92 -5.11
CA THR A 18 2.06 11.96 -6.23
C THR A 18 0.99 10.89 -6.00
N VAL A 19 0.89 10.38 -4.77
CA VAL A 19 -0.07 9.34 -4.36
C VAL A 19 -0.73 9.75 -3.06
N SER A 20 -1.89 10.41 -3.15
CA SER A 20 -2.52 11.07 -2.01
C SER A 20 -3.37 10.15 -1.13
N ASN A 21 -3.73 8.97 -1.62
CA ASN A 21 -4.60 8.01 -0.92
C ASN A 21 -3.82 6.80 -0.36
N VAL A 22 -2.52 6.93 -0.15
CA VAL A 22 -1.67 5.88 0.44
C VAL A 22 -0.86 6.47 1.59
N ASP A 23 -0.73 5.73 2.69
CA ASP A 23 0.14 6.10 3.79
C ASP A 23 1.60 6.21 3.31
N VAL A 24 2.14 7.42 3.38
CA VAL A 24 3.52 7.71 2.96
C VAL A 24 4.54 6.91 3.76
N ASN A 25 4.26 6.58 5.03
CA ASN A 25 5.19 5.79 5.84
C ASN A 25 5.31 4.36 5.34
N LEU A 26 4.20 3.77 4.86
CA LEU A 26 4.21 2.47 4.22
C LEU A 26 5.09 2.51 2.95
N LEU A 27 4.87 3.49 2.07
CA LEU A 27 5.64 3.64 0.82
C LEU A 27 7.13 3.81 1.10
N VAL A 28 7.50 4.68 2.04
CA VAL A 28 8.88 4.91 2.43
C VAL A 28 9.53 3.63 2.98
N LYS A 29 8.80 2.87 3.81
CA LYS A 29 9.31 1.60 4.35
C LYS A 29 9.50 0.54 3.27
N MET A 30 8.55 0.41 2.34
CA MET A 30 8.67 -0.50 1.20
C MET A 30 9.86 -0.14 0.31
N MET A 31 9.97 1.14 -0.07
CA MET A 31 11.10 1.67 -0.83
C MET A 31 12.47 1.44 -0.17
N TYR A 32 12.52 1.49 1.16
CA TYR A 32 13.73 1.17 1.92
C TYR A 32 14.05 -0.33 1.82
N LEU A 33 13.06 -1.20 2.02
CA LEU A 33 13.23 -2.65 1.96
C LEU A 33 13.64 -3.12 0.56
N GLU A 34 13.00 -2.62 -0.50
CA GLU A 34 13.36 -2.93 -1.89
C GLU A 34 14.81 -2.58 -2.21
N ARG A 35 15.32 -1.45 -1.68
CA ARG A 35 16.74 -1.06 -1.86
C ARG A 35 17.70 -1.90 -1.04
N LYS A 36 17.28 -2.37 0.13
CA LYS A 36 18.12 -3.18 1.03
C LYS A 36 18.14 -4.67 0.65
N LEU A 37 17.05 -5.18 0.08
CA LEU A 37 16.82 -6.57 -0.27
C LEU A 37 16.35 -6.65 -1.74
N PRO A 38 17.22 -6.33 -2.72
CA PRO A 38 16.81 -6.23 -4.12
C PRO A 38 16.37 -7.56 -4.74
N ASP A 39 16.80 -8.68 -4.16
CA ASP A 39 16.50 -10.02 -4.67
C ASP A 39 15.09 -10.51 -4.27
N ALA A 40 14.39 -9.82 -3.37
CA ALA A 40 13.08 -10.23 -2.88
C ALA A 40 12.17 -9.02 -2.56
N PRO A 41 10.98 -8.90 -3.18
CA PRO A 41 10.00 -7.89 -2.80
C PRO A 41 9.59 -8.03 -1.32
N PRO A 42 9.28 -6.93 -0.62
CA PRO A 42 8.86 -7.01 0.78
C PRO A 42 7.55 -7.79 0.92
N MET A 43 7.40 -8.50 2.04
CA MET A 43 6.11 -9.01 2.47
C MET A 43 5.29 -7.85 3.02
N VAL A 44 4.06 -7.68 2.55
CA VAL A 44 3.19 -6.59 2.97
C VAL A 44 1.82 -7.11 3.36
N GLU A 45 1.37 -6.67 4.53
CA GLU A 45 -0.03 -6.69 4.93
C GLU A 45 -0.63 -5.33 4.54
N LEU A 46 -1.39 -5.32 3.44
CA LEU A 46 -2.01 -4.12 2.87
C LEU A 46 -3.46 -4.02 3.34
N VAL A 47 -3.83 -2.89 3.91
CA VAL A 47 -5.21 -2.56 4.29
C VAL A 47 -5.74 -1.54 3.30
N VAL A 48 -6.80 -1.90 2.60
CA VAL A 48 -7.47 -1.06 1.60
C VAL A 48 -8.85 -0.71 2.12
N ASP A 49 -9.04 0.56 2.46
CA ASP A 49 -10.32 1.11 2.87
C ASP A 49 -11.05 1.67 1.66
N TYR A 50 -12.28 1.26 1.44
CA TYR A 50 -13.13 1.71 0.33
C TYR A 50 -14.12 2.77 0.79
N ASN A 51 -14.58 3.60 -0.16
CA ASN A 51 -15.64 4.57 0.06
C ASN A 51 -16.95 3.87 0.47
N SER A 52 -17.75 4.51 1.30
CA SER A 52 -19.05 3.98 1.73
C SER A 52 -19.96 3.67 0.54
N GLY A 53 -20.68 2.54 0.61
CA GLY A 53 -21.55 2.08 -0.48
C GLY A 53 -20.84 1.32 -1.60
N THR A 54 -19.52 1.16 -1.53
CA THR A 54 -18.77 0.29 -2.44
C THR A 54 -19.21 -1.17 -2.26
N ASN A 55 -19.46 -1.86 -3.37
CA ASN A 55 -19.76 -3.29 -3.35
C ASN A 55 -18.47 -4.09 -3.09
N MET A 56 -18.25 -4.45 -1.83
CA MET A 56 -17.06 -5.17 -1.38
C MET A 56 -16.90 -6.56 -2.00
N GLN A 57 -18.01 -7.24 -2.34
CA GLN A 57 -17.95 -8.53 -3.02
C GLN A 57 -17.30 -8.37 -4.39
N ASN A 58 -17.80 -7.44 -5.21
CA ASN A 58 -17.24 -7.15 -6.53
C ASN A 58 -15.77 -6.73 -6.44
N LYS A 59 -15.39 -5.92 -5.44
CA LYS A 59 -14.01 -5.48 -5.25
C LYS A 59 -13.09 -6.63 -4.88
N SER A 60 -13.50 -7.48 -3.93
CA SER A 60 -12.71 -8.64 -3.52
C SER A 60 -12.49 -9.63 -4.67
N GLU A 61 -13.52 -9.86 -5.49
CA GLU A 61 -13.43 -10.72 -6.68
C GLU A 61 -12.47 -10.13 -7.73
N ALA A 62 -12.56 -8.81 -7.99
CA ALA A 62 -11.68 -8.13 -8.94
C ALA A 62 -10.21 -8.18 -8.50
N ILE A 63 -9.92 -7.89 -7.23
CA ILE A 63 -8.57 -7.97 -6.67
C ILE A 63 -8.05 -9.41 -6.72
N ARG A 64 -8.90 -10.40 -6.39
CA ARG A 64 -8.51 -11.81 -6.41
C ARG A 64 -8.21 -12.28 -7.83
N ALA A 65 -9.05 -11.92 -8.79
CA ALA A 65 -8.88 -12.29 -10.20
C ALA A 65 -7.63 -11.64 -10.81
N LYS A 66 -7.32 -10.39 -10.43
CA LYS A 66 -6.20 -9.65 -11.01
C LYS A 66 -4.85 -9.98 -10.37
N TYR A 67 -4.82 -10.13 -9.04
CA TYR A 67 -3.56 -10.19 -8.28
C TYR A 67 -3.35 -11.51 -7.53
N GLY A 68 -4.41 -12.29 -7.28
CA GLY A 68 -4.29 -13.62 -6.66
C GLY A 68 -3.85 -13.63 -5.19
N PHE A 69 -3.83 -12.49 -4.50
CA PHE A 69 -3.43 -12.45 -3.09
C PHE A 69 -4.45 -13.11 -2.16
N PRO A 70 -3.99 -13.84 -1.13
CA PRO A 70 -4.79 -14.13 0.05
C PRO A 70 -5.38 -12.85 0.63
N MET A 71 -6.67 -12.86 0.94
CA MET A 71 -7.36 -11.67 1.42
C MET A 71 -8.49 -11.99 2.40
N ASN A 72 -8.70 -11.06 3.32
CA ASN A 72 -9.87 -10.99 4.18
C ASN A 72 -10.77 -9.85 3.71
N VAL A 73 -12.07 -10.11 3.61
CA VAL A 73 -13.08 -9.12 3.22
C VAL A 73 -13.77 -8.63 4.49
N GLY A 74 -13.62 -7.33 4.79
CA GLY A 74 -14.34 -6.65 5.85
C GLY A 74 -15.54 -5.87 5.33
N GLU A 75 -16.25 -5.20 6.24
CA GLU A 75 -17.45 -4.42 5.90
C GLU A 75 -17.15 -3.21 4.99
N HIS A 76 -16.00 -2.57 5.19
CA HIS A 76 -15.61 -1.33 4.49
C HIS A 76 -14.26 -1.43 3.78
N GLY A 77 -13.63 -2.60 3.76
CA GLY A 77 -12.26 -2.72 3.32
C GLY A 77 -11.80 -4.14 3.09
N LEU A 78 -10.60 -4.26 2.54
CA LEU A 78 -9.90 -5.52 2.31
C LEU A 78 -8.57 -5.50 3.04
N THR A 79 -8.19 -6.64 3.60
CA THR A 79 -6.80 -6.87 4.03
C THR A 79 -6.18 -7.91 3.12
N LEU A 80 -5.07 -7.57 2.47
CA LEU A 80 -4.33 -8.39 1.53
C LEU A 80 -2.96 -8.72 2.13
N VAL A 81 -2.48 -9.95 1.95
CA VAL A 81 -1.12 -10.31 2.39
C VAL A 81 -0.37 -10.94 1.23
N GLY A 82 0.84 -10.43 0.96
CA GLY A 82 1.69 -11.02 -0.06
C GLY A 82 2.98 -10.23 -0.31
N GLN A 83 3.81 -10.78 -1.18
CA GLN A 83 4.99 -10.07 -1.68
C GLN A 83 4.55 -9.03 -2.71
N MET A 84 4.81 -7.75 -2.43
CA MET A 84 4.42 -6.65 -3.31
C MET A 84 5.39 -5.49 -3.22
N GLY A 85 5.62 -4.83 -4.34
CA GLY A 85 6.44 -3.62 -4.41
C GLY A 85 5.60 -2.34 -4.51
N VAL A 86 6.26 -1.20 -4.41
CA VAL A 86 5.64 0.13 -4.53
C VAL A 86 4.85 0.32 -5.83
N PRO A 87 5.34 -0.12 -7.02
CA PRO A 87 4.57 0.05 -8.27
C PRO A 87 3.20 -0.62 -8.25
N LEU A 88 3.09 -1.76 -7.55
CA LEU A 88 1.83 -2.49 -7.43
C LEU A 88 0.87 -1.79 -6.47
N VAL A 89 1.36 -1.27 -5.34
CA VAL A 89 0.53 -0.49 -4.42
C VAL A 89 0.03 0.80 -5.09
N GLU A 90 0.87 1.45 -5.88
CA GLU A 90 0.48 2.61 -6.70
C GLU A 90 -0.55 2.22 -7.79
N GLU A 91 -0.46 1.02 -8.37
CA GLU A 91 -1.47 0.55 -9.31
C GLU A 91 -2.82 0.32 -8.60
N ILE A 92 -2.82 -0.32 -7.43
CA ILE A 92 -4.03 -0.56 -6.64
C ILE A 92 -4.66 0.77 -6.25
N SER A 93 -3.86 1.75 -5.84
CA SER A 93 -4.36 3.07 -5.40
C SER A 93 -5.08 3.88 -6.49
N LYS A 94 -5.00 3.45 -7.76
CA LYS A 94 -5.72 4.07 -8.88
C LYS A 94 -7.20 3.67 -8.96
N ASP A 95 -7.65 2.69 -8.17
CA ASP A 95 -9.07 2.38 -8.04
C ASP A 95 -9.80 3.55 -7.37
N ARG A 96 -10.76 4.15 -8.09
CA ARG A 96 -11.50 5.36 -7.66
C ARG A 96 -12.40 5.13 -6.45
N ASP A 97 -12.74 3.87 -6.17
CA ASP A 97 -13.59 3.54 -5.03
C ASP A 97 -12.77 3.40 -3.74
N ILE A 98 -11.43 3.42 -3.81
CA ILE A 98 -10.57 3.39 -2.63
C ILE A 98 -10.57 4.76 -1.96
N HIS A 99 -10.84 4.76 -0.66
CA HIS A 99 -10.69 5.91 0.20
C HIS A 99 -9.23 6.10 0.60
N PHE A 100 -8.60 5.06 1.14
CA PHE A 100 -7.24 5.12 1.65
C PHE A 100 -6.57 3.73 1.70
N ILE A 101 -5.24 3.70 1.61
CA ILE A 101 -4.43 2.49 1.73
C ILE A 101 -3.42 2.68 2.86
N SER A 102 -3.36 1.71 3.76
CA SER A 102 -2.37 1.64 4.83
C SER A 102 -1.83 0.21 4.96
N GLY A 103 -0.97 -0.05 5.94
CA GLY A 103 -0.48 -1.41 6.17
C GLY A 103 0.88 -1.50 6.82
N LYS A 104 1.50 -2.66 6.69
CA LYS A 104 2.82 -2.97 7.25
C LYS A 104 3.66 -3.74 6.25
N ALA A 105 4.87 -3.25 6.01
CA ALA A 105 5.88 -3.96 5.22
C ALA A 105 6.96 -4.59 6.13
N THR A 106 7.38 -5.80 5.80
CA THR A 106 8.48 -6.56 6.43
C THR A 106 9.38 -7.17 5.36
N PRO A 107 10.60 -7.60 5.72
CA PRO A 107 11.38 -8.48 4.85
C PRO A 107 10.58 -9.73 4.46
N ALA A 108 10.84 -10.26 3.26
CA ALA A 108 10.16 -11.45 2.74
C ALA A 108 10.40 -12.73 3.55
N SER A 109 11.51 -12.78 4.30
CA SER A 109 12.05 -13.96 4.97
C SER A 109 11.84 -13.97 6.48
N TYR A 110 10.72 -13.44 6.97
CA TYR A 110 10.36 -13.45 8.40
C TYR A 110 9.40 -14.59 8.75
#